data_AF-A0A932BIQ6-F1
#
_entry.id   AF-A0A932BIQ6-F1
#
_cell.length_a   1.000
_cell.length_b   1.000
_cell.length_c   1.000
_cell.angle_alpha   90.00
_cell.angle_beta   90.00
_cell.angle_gamma   90.00
#
_symmetry.space_group_name_H-M   'P 1'
#
loop_
_entity.id
_entity.type
_entity.pdbx_description
1 polymer ?
#
loop_
_entity_poly.entity_id
_entity_poly.type
_entity_poly.pdbx_seq_one_letter_code
_entity_poly.pdbx_strand_id
1 'polypeptide(L)'
;MNEKRAKPAGGSCALLSCEVCCKEIPQSEALNAEAADYIYHFCGPQCFARFSAARVPDRGEISVFQVRLRCEAEPKIGCGLRAKPVLQDLERVPGIREAWLSRDGNLIAVVMTATGSGTKVANAARAVFRKHRIAVEALRGEQFAKALGDFAVRSTWHRGADVDRLSEEEARIIAARLVARLRARAALPELRANVLEMALAEACAHELIRNPTQSVAARKRRLASAVLAAARERLDAPAYAAFADAVRLGHRPLPAER
;
A
#
# COMPACT_ATOMS: atom_id res chain seq x y z
N MET A 1 -16.39 -61.36 -49.62
CA MET A 1 -16.50 -59.89 -49.62
C MET A 1 -16.32 -59.43 -48.18
N ASN A 2 -15.13 -58.94 -47.83
CA ASN A 2 -14.80 -58.45 -46.48
C ASN A 2 -14.56 -56.95 -46.58
N GLU A 3 -15.54 -56.16 -46.14
CA GLU A 3 -15.43 -54.71 -46.00
C GLU A 3 -14.42 -54.38 -44.91
N LYS A 4 -13.24 -53.91 -45.32
CA LYS A 4 -12.30 -53.24 -44.43
C LYS A 4 -12.94 -51.91 -44.00
N ARG A 5 -13.42 -51.85 -42.77
CA ARG A 5 -13.75 -50.58 -42.09
C ARG A 5 -12.51 -49.69 -42.09
N ALA A 6 -12.62 -48.54 -42.74
CA ALA A 6 -11.64 -47.47 -42.67
C ALA A 6 -11.57 -46.94 -41.22
N LYS A 7 -10.35 -46.81 -40.70
CA LYS A 7 -10.03 -46.15 -39.43
C LYS A 7 -10.20 -44.64 -39.63
N PRO A 8 -10.97 -43.91 -38.81
CA PRO A 8 -11.10 -42.47 -38.98
C PRO A 8 -9.75 -41.80 -38.74
N ALA A 9 -9.34 -40.97 -39.69
CA ALA A 9 -8.18 -40.10 -39.58
C ALA A 9 -8.51 -38.87 -38.72
N GLY A 10 -7.54 -38.46 -37.89
CA GLY A 10 -7.37 -37.07 -37.46
C GLY A 10 -8.28 -36.55 -36.35
N GLY A 11 -7.91 -36.80 -35.10
CA GLY A 11 -8.15 -35.80 -34.05
C GLY A 11 -7.04 -34.77 -34.16
N SER A 12 -7.26 -33.64 -34.85
CA SER A 12 -6.29 -32.56 -34.87
C SER A 12 -6.14 -32.05 -33.44
N CYS A 13 -4.98 -32.28 -32.84
CA CYS A 13 -4.64 -31.73 -31.54
C CYS A 13 -4.42 -30.24 -31.75
N ALA A 14 -5.47 -29.42 -31.60
CA ALA A 14 -5.36 -27.99 -31.74
C ALA A 14 -4.33 -27.49 -30.71
N LEU A 15 -3.29 -26.83 -31.19
CA LEU A 15 -2.26 -26.24 -30.35
C LEU A 15 -2.68 -24.81 -30.00
N LEU A 16 -2.57 -24.49 -28.72
CA LEU A 16 -2.83 -23.17 -28.15
C LEU A 16 -1.51 -22.61 -27.64
N SER A 17 -1.39 -21.28 -27.55
CA SER A 17 -0.19 -20.66 -26.98
C SER A 17 -0.43 -20.34 -25.50
N CYS A 18 0.54 -20.68 -24.65
CA CYS A 18 0.53 -20.26 -23.26
C CYS A 18 0.68 -18.75 -23.14
N GLU A 19 -0.24 -18.07 -22.45
CA GLU A 19 -0.28 -16.60 -22.35
C GLU A 19 0.97 -15.99 -21.68
N VAL A 20 1.70 -16.78 -20.89
CA VAL A 20 2.83 -16.27 -20.09
C VAL A 20 4.19 -16.54 -20.72
N CYS A 21 4.38 -17.72 -21.30
CA CYS A 21 5.68 -18.14 -21.83
C CYS A 21 5.67 -18.41 -23.33
N CYS A 22 4.52 -18.22 -23.99
CA CYS A 22 4.30 -18.45 -25.42
C CYS A 22 4.60 -19.88 -25.90
N LYS A 23 4.68 -20.85 -24.98
CA LYS A 23 4.86 -22.27 -25.33
C LYS A 23 3.57 -22.82 -25.94
N GLU A 24 3.71 -23.53 -27.07
CA GLU A 24 2.61 -24.28 -27.66
C GLU A 24 2.21 -25.47 -26.79
N ILE A 25 0.90 -25.61 -26.57
CA ILE A 25 0.31 -26.64 -25.73
C ILE A 25 -0.88 -27.29 -26.43
N PRO A 26 -1.01 -28.62 -26.36
CA PRO A 26 -2.25 -29.29 -26.73
C PRO A 26 -3.44 -28.68 -25.99
N GLN A 27 -4.52 -28.37 -26.70
CA GLN A 27 -5.75 -27.87 -26.08
C GLN A 27 -6.26 -28.79 -24.96
N SER A 28 -6.06 -30.10 -25.10
CA SER A 28 -6.42 -31.12 -24.10
C SER A 28 -5.60 -31.04 -22.80
N GLU A 29 -4.43 -30.40 -22.83
CA GLU A 29 -3.51 -30.29 -21.69
C GLU A 29 -3.45 -28.86 -21.12
N ALA A 30 -4.13 -27.90 -21.77
CA ALA A 30 -4.14 -26.52 -21.34
C ALA A 30 -4.94 -26.34 -20.05
N LEU A 31 -4.35 -25.68 -19.07
CA LEU A 31 -5.10 -25.12 -17.96
C LEU A 31 -5.73 -23.81 -18.44
N ASN A 32 -7.02 -23.62 -18.19
CA ASN A 32 -7.80 -22.50 -18.73
C ASN A 32 -8.23 -21.55 -17.61
N ALA A 33 -8.21 -20.25 -17.89
CA ALA A 33 -8.84 -19.25 -17.04
C ALA A 33 -9.77 -18.37 -17.87
N GLU A 34 -11.02 -18.26 -17.44
CA GLU A 34 -12.04 -17.44 -18.09
C GLU A 34 -11.99 -16.00 -17.56
N ALA A 35 -12.06 -15.04 -18.46
CA ALA A 35 -12.33 -13.64 -18.19
C ALA A 35 -13.61 -13.20 -18.92
N ALA A 36 -14.05 -11.95 -18.72
CA ALA A 36 -15.33 -11.45 -19.27
C ALA A 36 -15.49 -11.68 -20.78
N ASP A 37 -14.40 -11.52 -21.56
CA ASP A 37 -14.44 -11.60 -23.03
C ASP A 37 -13.43 -12.60 -23.64
N TYR A 38 -12.60 -13.27 -22.83
CA TYR A 38 -11.50 -14.12 -23.32
C TYR A 38 -11.25 -15.35 -22.44
N ILE A 39 -10.76 -16.42 -23.05
CA ILE A 39 -10.23 -17.60 -22.36
C ILE A 39 -8.72 -17.58 -22.52
N TYR A 40 -7.99 -17.57 -21.40
CA TYR A 40 -6.54 -17.65 -21.39
C TYR A 40 -6.09 -19.09 -21.18
N HIS A 41 -5.02 -19.48 -21.86
CA HIS A 41 -4.48 -20.83 -21.83
C HIS A 41 -3.08 -20.86 -21.19
N PHE A 42 -2.81 -21.85 -20.35
CA PHE A 42 -1.55 -21.98 -19.61
C PHE A 42 -0.98 -23.39 -19.71
N CYS A 43 0.34 -23.49 -19.87
CA CYS A 43 1.04 -24.77 -19.93
C CYS A 43 1.19 -25.49 -18.58
N GLY A 44 0.70 -24.89 -17.50
CA GLY A 44 0.71 -25.50 -16.18
C GLY A 44 0.52 -24.50 -15.03
N PRO A 45 0.45 -25.01 -13.78
CA PRO A 45 0.10 -24.22 -12.60
C PRO A 45 1.05 -23.04 -12.33
N GLN A 46 2.33 -23.17 -12.68
CA GLN A 46 3.31 -22.09 -12.48
C GLN A 46 3.03 -20.88 -13.38
N CYS A 47 2.73 -21.10 -14.67
CA CYS A 47 2.38 -20.01 -15.58
C CYS A 47 1.05 -19.39 -15.18
N PHE A 48 0.06 -20.21 -14.83
CA PHE A 48 -1.20 -19.69 -14.30
C PHE A 48 -1.03 -18.84 -13.03
N ALA A 49 -0.17 -19.26 -12.10
CA ALA A 49 0.13 -18.49 -10.89
C ALA A 49 0.80 -17.14 -11.23
N ARG A 50 1.76 -17.12 -12.18
CA ARG A 50 2.40 -15.89 -12.66
C ARG A 50 1.40 -14.94 -13.31
N PHE A 51 0.53 -15.45 -14.18
CA PHE A 51 -0.55 -14.67 -14.80
C PHE A 51 -1.51 -14.13 -13.74
N SER A 52 -1.97 -14.99 -12.83
CA SER A 52 -2.92 -14.60 -11.78
C SER A 52 -2.34 -13.55 -10.82
N ALA A 53 -1.03 -13.58 -10.57
CA ALA A 53 -0.34 -12.57 -9.78
C ALA A 53 -0.20 -11.24 -10.53
N ALA A 54 -0.04 -11.28 -11.85
CA ALA A 54 0.15 -10.09 -12.68
C ALA A 54 -1.17 -9.48 -13.20
N ARG A 55 -2.28 -10.23 -13.23
CA ARG A 55 -3.55 -9.73 -13.78
C ARG A 55 -4.14 -8.64 -12.91
N VAL A 56 -4.76 -7.66 -13.56
CA VAL A 56 -5.69 -6.74 -12.88
C VAL A 56 -6.93 -7.56 -12.49
N PRO A 57 -7.32 -7.60 -11.21
CA PRO A 57 -8.52 -8.33 -10.80
C PRO A 57 -9.75 -7.70 -11.44
N ASP A 58 -10.74 -8.53 -11.79
CA ASP A 58 -11.97 -8.04 -12.40
C ASP A 58 -12.82 -7.25 -11.38
N ARG A 59 -13.77 -6.44 -11.86
CA ARG A 59 -14.65 -5.60 -11.02
C ARG A 59 -15.37 -6.40 -9.93
N GLY A 60 -15.73 -7.66 -10.23
CA GLY A 60 -16.38 -8.57 -9.28
C GLY A 60 -15.46 -9.06 -8.15
N GLU A 61 -14.15 -8.93 -8.29
CA GLU A 61 -13.13 -9.39 -7.35
C GLU A 61 -12.58 -8.27 -6.47
N ILE A 62 -12.98 -7.02 -6.70
CA ILE A 62 -12.45 -5.86 -5.98
C ILE A 62 -13.58 -5.18 -5.23
N SER A 63 -13.37 -4.95 -3.94
CA SER A 63 -14.17 -4.02 -3.15
C SER A 63 -13.33 -2.82 -2.76
N VAL A 64 -13.82 -1.61 -3.03
CA VAL A 64 -13.16 -0.37 -2.61
C VAL A 64 -13.95 0.27 -1.47
N PHE A 65 -13.24 0.65 -0.42
CA PHE A 65 -13.78 1.29 0.77
C PHE A 65 -13.21 2.70 0.92
N GLN A 66 -14.07 3.68 1.16
CA GLN A 66 -13.66 4.99 1.64
C GLN A 66 -13.23 4.89 3.09
N VAL A 67 -12.07 5.46 3.40
CA VAL A 67 -11.46 5.49 4.73
C VAL A 67 -10.88 6.88 5.04
N ARG A 68 -10.40 7.09 6.27
CA ARG A 68 -9.67 8.30 6.67
C ARG A 68 -8.36 7.94 7.38
N LEU A 69 -7.44 7.37 6.63
CA LEU A 69 -6.11 6.97 7.10
C LEU A 69 -5.06 7.95 6.61
N ARG A 70 -5.25 9.23 6.92
CA ARG A 70 -4.33 10.30 6.51
C ARG A 70 -3.29 10.57 7.58
N CYS A 71 -2.11 10.98 7.15
CA CYS A 71 -1.04 11.43 8.02
C CYS A 71 -1.43 12.73 8.76
N GLU A 72 -0.97 12.86 10.01
CA GLU A 72 -1.21 14.08 10.80
C GLU A 72 -0.21 15.18 10.49
N ALA A 73 0.99 14.82 10.00
CA ALA A 73 2.03 15.76 9.63
C ALA A 73 1.86 16.30 8.20
N GLU A 74 1.22 15.54 7.30
CA GLU A 74 0.86 15.95 5.94
C GLU A 74 -0.47 15.31 5.54
N PRO A 75 -1.60 16.04 5.62
CA PRO A 75 -2.91 15.47 5.31
C PRO A 75 -3.08 14.93 3.89
N LYS A 76 -2.20 15.27 2.95
CA LYS A 76 -2.26 14.78 1.56
C LYS A 76 -1.62 13.40 1.35
N ILE A 77 -1.02 12.80 2.39
CA ILE A 77 -0.46 11.44 2.32
C ILE A 77 -1.17 10.49 3.29
N GLY A 78 -1.21 9.22 2.93
CA GLY A 78 -1.70 8.15 3.77
C GLY A 78 -0.78 7.91 4.98
N CYS A 79 -1.37 7.48 6.10
CA CYS A 79 -0.65 7.15 7.32
C CYS A 79 -0.20 5.69 7.28
N GLY A 80 1.06 5.45 6.91
CA GLY A 80 1.63 4.11 6.85
C GLY A 80 1.55 3.36 8.17
N LEU A 81 1.86 4.04 9.28
CA LEU A 81 1.78 3.51 10.65
C LEU A 81 0.39 2.93 11.00
N ARG A 82 -0.70 3.63 10.63
CA ARG A 82 -2.07 3.18 10.92
C ARG A 82 -2.57 2.18 9.88
N ALA A 83 -2.15 2.30 8.63
CA ALA A 83 -2.60 1.44 7.55
C ALA A 83 -1.98 0.04 7.63
N LYS A 84 -0.68 -0.06 7.93
CA LYS A 84 0.06 -1.33 7.94
C LYS A 84 -0.63 -2.47 8.71
N PRO A 85 -1.00 -2.32 10.00
CA PRO A 85 -1.66 -3.40 10.73
C PRO A 85 -3.04 -3.75 10.17
N VAL A 86 -3.73 -2.79 9.55
CA VAL A 86 -5.05 -3.00 8.94
C VAL A 86 -4.92 -3.83 7.67
N LEU A 87 -4.01 -3.45 6.78
CA LEU A 87 -3.76 -4.19 5.53
C LEU A 87 -3.28 -5.61 5.83
N GLN A 88 -2.39 -5.78 6.80
CA GLN A 88 -1.92 -7.10 7.23
C GLN A 88 -3.05 -7.97 7.80
N ASP A 89 -3.93 -7.39 8.62
CA ASP A 89 -5.07 -8.13 9.16
C ASP A 89 -6.13 -8.44 8.08
N LEU A 90 -6.33 -7.56 7.10
CA LEU A 90 -7.19 -7.81 5.95
C LEU A 90 -6.67 -9.00 5.13
N GLU A 91 -5.37 -9.04 4.83
CA GLU A 91 -4.78 -10.15 4.07
C GLU A 91 -4.72 -11.48 4.83
N ARG A 92 -4.95 -11.46 6.15
CA ARG A 92 -5.14 -12.69 6.95
C ARG A 92 -6.57 -13.24 6.89
N VAL A 93 -7.53 -12.49 6.36
CA VAL A 93 -8.92 -12.94 6.24
C VAL A 93 -9.03 -13.96 5.10
N PRO A 94 -9.57 -15.17 5.35
CA PRO A 94 -9.83 -16.13 4.29
C PRO A 94 -10.71 -15.54 3.19
N GLY A 95 -10.25 -15.64 1.94
CA GLY A 95 -10.94 -15.08 0.78
C GLY A 95 -10.49 -13.67 0.36
N ILE A 96 -9.60 -13.03 1.13
CA ILE A 96 -8.89 -11.81 0.72
C ILE A 96 -7.51 -12.20 0.22
N ARG A 97 -7.17 -11.80 -1.01
CA ARG A 97 -5.86 -12.00 -1.63
C ARG A 97 -4.92 -10.83 -1.37
N GLU A 98 -5.43 -9.60 -1.47
CA GLU A 98 -4.62 -8.38 -1.33
C GLU A 98 -5.41 -7.26 -0.68
N ALA A 99 -4.71 -6.39 0.05
CA ALA A 99 -5.26 -5.15 0.58
C ALA A 99 -4.31 -3.98 0.27
N TRP A 100 -4.85 -2.92 -0.30
CA TRP A 100 -4.10 -1.76 -0.79
C TRP A 100 -4.62 -0.47 -0.19
N LEU A 101 -3.73 0.47 0.10
CA LEU A 101 -4.06 1.83 0.50
C LEU A 101 -3.74 2.80 -0.65
N SER A 102 -4.65 3.71 -0.98
CA SER A 102 -4.34 4.81 -1.90
C SER A 102 -3.28 5.75 -1.29
N ARG A 103 -2.47 6.39 -2.12
CA ARG A 103 -1.39 7.29 -1.69
C ARG A 103 -1.89 8.38 -0.73
N ASP A 104 -3.08 8.91 -0.97
CA ASP A 104 -3.69 9.97 -0.16
C ASP A 104 -4.34 9.45 1.15
N GLY A 105 -4.40 8.13 1.35
CA GLY A 105 -4.98 7.50 2.53
C GLY A 105 -6.50 7.58 2.64
N ASN A 106 -7.21 7.89 1.54
CA ASN A 106 -8.67 8.02 1.52
C ASN A 106 -9.39 6.75 1.05
N LEU A 107 -8.69 5.80 0.43
CA LEU A 107 -9.28 4.56 -0.08
C LEU A 107 -8.49 3.34 0.38
N ILE A 108 -9.21 2.25 0.64
CA ILE A 108 -8.66 0.90 0.71
C ILE A 108 -9.31 0.03 -0.34
N ALA A 109 -8.51 -0.64 -1.17
CA ALA A 109 -8.98 -1.66 -2.10
C ALA A 109 -8.68 -3.05 -1.53
N VAL A 110 -9.71 -3.90 -1.49
CA VAL A 110 -9.63 -5.31 -1.08
C VAL A 110 -9.84 -6.15 -2.32
N VAL A 111 -8.84 -6.96 -2.64
CA VAL A 111 -8.87 -7.91 -3.76
C VAL A 111 -9.19 -9.28 -3.21
N MET A 112 -10.22 -9.93 -3.73
CA MET A 112 -10.73 -11.21 -3.28
C MET A 112 -10.10 -12.37 -4.06
N THR A 113 -10.21 -13.58 -3.52
CA THR A 113 -9.93 -14.82 -4.28
C THR A 113 -11.14 -15.20 -5.12
N ALA A 114 -10.93 -15.81 -6.30
CA ALA A 114 -11.99 -16.18 -7.25
C ALA A 114 -13.10 -17.09 -6.66
N THR A 115 -12.82 -17.77 -5.55
CA THR A 115 -13.74 -18.70 -4.85
C THR A 115 -14.58 -18.04 -3.75
N GLY A 116 -14.39 -16.75 -3.48
CA GLY A 116 -15.05 -16.04 -2.39
C GLY A 116 -16.43 -15.50 -2.78
N SER A 117 -17.47 -15.80 -1.99
CA SER A 117 -18.73 -15.06 -2.06
C SER A 117 -18.47 -13.60 -1.63
N GLY A 118 -18.58 -12.65 -2.56
CA GLY A 118 -18.21 -11.25 -2.35
C GLY A 118 -18.85 -10.60 -1.11
N THR A 119 -20.10 -10.96 -0.79
CA THR A 119 -20.80 -10.44 0.41
C THR A 119 -20.18 -10.93 1.72
N LYS A 120 -19.75 -12.21 1.79
CA LYS A 120 -19.10 -12.76 3.00
C LYS A 120 -17.74 -12.11 3.25
N VAL A 121 -16.94 -11.97 2.18
CA VAL A 121 -15.62 -11.35 2.26
C VAL A 121 -15.72 -9.87 2.64
N ALA A 122 -16.67 -9.13 2.07
CA ALA A 122 -16.92 -7.73 2.43
C ALA A 122 -17.31 -7.58 3.92
N ASN A 123 -18.12 -8.49 4.47
CA ASN A 123 -18.48 -8.47 5.89
C ASN A 123 -17.29 -8.78 6.80
N ALA A 124 -16.42 -9.72 6.40
CA ALA A 124 -15.19 -10.03 7.13
C ALA A 124 -14.20 -8.85 7.10
N ALA A 125 -14.05 -8.19 5.95
CA ALA A 125 -13.25 -6.96 5.86
C ALA A 125 -13.78 -5.86 6.80
N ARG A 126 -15.10 -5.66 6.87
CA ARG A 126 -15.74 -4.73 7.82
C ARG A 126 -15.43 -5.07 9.28
N ALA A 127 -15.31 -6.34 9.64
CA ALA A 127 -14.92 -6.73 10.99
C ALA A 127 -13.49 -6.30 11.32
N VAL A 128 -12.55 -6.41 10.36
CA VAL A 128 -11.18 -5.90 10.51
C VAL A 128 -11.18 -4.38 10.69
N PHE A 129 -11.92 -3.64 9.86
CA PHE A 129 -12.01 -2.19 10.01
C PHE A 129 -12.55 -1.76 11.39
N ARG A 130 -13.58 -2.45 11.90
CA ARG A 130 -14.10 -2.19 13.26
C ARG A 130 -13.07 -2.47 14.35
N LYS A 131 -12.33 -3.59 14.25
CA LYS A 131 -11.24 -3.94 15.18
C LYS A 131 -10.22 -2.80 15.29
N HIS A 132 -9.88 -2.18 14.16
CA HIS A 132 -8.95 -1.04 14.08
C HIS A 132 -9.60 0.33 14.27
N ARG A 133 -10.90 0.39 14.60
CA ARG A 133 -11.68 1.61 14.80
C ARG A 133 -11.65 2.55 13.59
N ILE A 134 -11.78 1.98 12.39
CA ILE A 134 -11.80 2.72 11.13
C ILE A 134 -13.24 2.74 10.62
N ALA A 135 -13.78 3.94 10.48
CA ALA A 135 -15.05 4.15 9.81
C ALA A 135 -14.86 3.92 8.30
N VAL A 136 -15.73 3.10 7.71
CA VAL A 136 -15.65 2.75 6.29
C VAL A 136 -17.01 2.77 5.61
N GLU A 137 -16.99 3.22 4.36
CA GLU A 137 -18.12 3.13 3.44
C GLU A 137 -17.67 2.38 2.18
N ALA A 138 -18.47 1.42 1.70
CA ALA A 138 -18.11 0.71 0.47
C ALA A 138 -18.58 1.55 -0.73
N LEU A 139 -17.66 1.86 -1.64
CA LEU A 139 -17.99 2.61 -2.84
C LEU A 139 -18.87 1.79 -3.78
N ARG A 140 -19.76 2.49 -4.50
CA ARG A 140 -20.66 1.92 -5.50
C ARG A 140 -20.78 2.87 -6.70
N GLY A 141 -21.35 2.36 -7.80
CA GLY A 141 -21.65 3.16 -8.99
C GLY A 141 -20.43 3.86 -9.58
N GLU A 142 -20.61 5.13 -9.97
CA GLU A 142 -19.58 5.94 -10.62
C GLU A 142 -18.33 6.13 -9.76
N GLN A 143 -18.49 6.30 -8.44
CA GLN A 143 -17.36 6.47 -7.52
C GLN A 143 -16.48 5.22 -7.47
N PHE A 144 -17.10 4.04 -7.50
CA PHE A 144 -16.37 2.76 -7.60
C PHE A 144 -15.67 2.62 -8.95
N ALA A 145 -16.33 2.94 -10.06
CA ALA A 145 -15.73 2.89 -11.39
C ALA A 145 -14.51 3.81 -11.51
N LYS A 146 -14.58 5.03 -10.96
CA LYS A 146 -13.45 5.97 -10.91
C LYS A 146 -12.30 5.42 -10.06
N ALA A 147 -12.61 4.88 -8.87
CA ALA A 147 -11.60 4.31 -7.98
C ALA A 147 -10.89 3.09 -8.60
N LEU A 148 -11.62 2.27 -9.37
CA LEU A 148 -11.02 1.17 -10.12
C LEU A 148 -10.06 1.65 -11.22
N GLY A 149 -10.43 2.73 -11.93
CA GLY A 149 -9.55 3.35 -12.92
C GLY A 149 -8.24 3.84 -12.31
N ASP A 150 -8.29 4.50 -11.14
CA ASP A 150 -7.10 4.90 -10.39
C ASP A 150 -6.31 3.69 -9.86
N PHE A 151 -6.99 2.67 -9.34
CA PHE A 151 -6.37 1.43 -8.85
C PHE A 151 -5.60 0.69 -9.93
N ALA A 152 -6.05 0.73 -11.19
CA ALA A 152 -5.36 0.11 -12.31
C ALA A 152 -3.96 0.70 -12.55
N VAL A 153 -3.72 1.96 -12.16
CA VAL A 153 -2.41 2.64 -12.33
C VAL A 153 -1.36 2.08 -11.34
N ARG A 154 -1.78 1.43 -10.24
CA ARG A 154 -1.00 0.73 -9.18
C ARG A 154 0.14 1.49 -8.49
N SER A 155 0.81 2.43 -9.15
CA SER A 155 1.94 3.21 -8.64
C SER A 155 1.56 4.21 -7.54
N THR A 156 0.29 4.60 -7.50
CA THR A 156 -0.32 5.45 -6.46
C THR A 156 -0.94 4.63 -5.32
N TRP A 157 -0.70 3.32 -5.28
CA TRP A 157 -1.27 2.41 -4.29
C TRP A 157 -0.18 1.63 -3.57
N HIS A 158 -0.38 1.42 -2.27
CA HIS A 158 0.61 0.81 -1.38
C HIS A 158 0.02 -0.43 -0.72
N ARG A 159 0.74 -1.56 -0.81
CA ARG A 159 0.34 -2.84 -0.20
C ARG A 159 1.32 -3.25 0.89
N GLY A 160 0.81 -3.90 1.94
CA GLY A 160 1.66 -4.60 2.91
C GLY A 160 2.76 -3.71 3.50
N ALA A 161 4.03 -4.03 3.21
CA ALA A 161 5.18 -3.25 3.68
C ALA A 161 5.45 -1.97 2.85
N ASP A 162 4.89 -1.81 1.65
CA ASP A 162 5.11 -0.62 0.81
C ASP A 162 4.51 0.67 1.43
N VAL A 163 3.61 0.53 2.40
CA VAL A 163 3.13 1.66 3.21
C VAL A 163 4.23 2.26 4.10
N ASP A 164 5.35 1.55 4.31
CA ASP A 164 6.52 2.10 4.99
C ASP A 164 7.10 3.29 4.21
N ARG A 165 6.98 3.31 2.87
CA ARG A 165 7.37 4.47 2.04
C ARG A 165 6.57 5.73 2.38
N LEU A 166 5.30 5.58 2.76
CA LEU A 166 4.48 6.70 3.24
C LEU A 166 4.98 7.20 4.60
N SER A 167 5.40 6.28 5.48
CA SER A 167 6.01 6.63 6.77
C SER A 167 7.37 7.32 6.59
N GLU A 168 8.17 6.92 5.60
CA GLU A 168 9.44 7.58 5.23
C GLU A 168 9.19 8.99 4.67
N GLU A 169 8.15 9.17 3.86
CA GLU A 169 7.74 10.49 3.37
C GLU A 169 7.25 11.39 4.51
N GLU A 170 6.40 10.85 5.41
CA GLU A 170 5.99 11.54 6.65
C GLU A 170 7.22 11.96 7.47
N ALA A 171 8.20 11.06 7.65
CA ALA A 171 9.41 11.35 8.40
C ALA A 171 10.24 12.50 7.79
N ARG A 172 10.39 12.52 6.46
CA ARG A 172 11.07 13.62 5.74
C ARG A 172 10.35 14.95 5.92
N ILE A 173 9.02 14.95 5.83
CA ILE A 173 8.22 16.17 6.01
C ILE A 173 8.35 16.71 7.44
N ILE A 174 8.31 15.82 8.44
CA ILE A 174 8.52 16.20 9.85
C ILE A 174 9.92 16.81 10.03
N ALA A 175 10.94 16.17 9.49
CA ALA A 175 12.32 16.63 9.58
C ALA A 175 12.52 18.02 8.95
N ALA A 176 12.11 18.18 7.69
CA ALA A 176 12.22 19.44 6.96
C ALA A 176 11.51 20.58 7.71
N ARG A 177 10.32 20.31 8.24
CA ARG A 177 9.55 21.29 9.03
C ARG A 177 10.28 21.71 10.30
N LEU A 178 10.86 20.76 11.05
CA LEU A 178 11.60 21.08 12.27
C LEU A 178 12.88 21.86 11.97
N VAL A 179 13.60 21.52 10.89
CA VAL A 179 14.79 22.26 10.44
C VAL A 179 14.42 23.67 9.99
N ALA A 180 13.34 23.85 9.24
CA ALA A 180 12.86 25.18 8.83
C ALA A 180 12.56 26.07 10.04
N ARG A 181 11.91 25.53 11.07
CA ARG A 181 11.63 26.26 12.32
C ARG A 181 12.89 26.65 13.09
N LEU A 182 13.89 25.77 13.12
CA LEU A 182 15.19 26.09 13.69
C LEU A 182 15.86 27.24 12.92
N ARG A 183 15.89 27.16 11.59
CA ARG A 183 16.50 28.19 10.72
C ARG A 183 15.84 29.56 10.83
N ALA A 184 14.55 29.59 11.20
CA ALA A 184 13.85 30.85 11.48
C ALA A 184 14.31 31.52 12.80
N ARG A 185 15.05 30.82 13.66
CA ARG A 185 15.45 31.27 15.00
C ARG A 185 16.96 31.27 15.23
N ALA A 186 17.71 30.54 14.42
CA ALA A 186 19.15 30.39 14.54
C ALA A 186 19.80 30.29 13.15
N ALA A 187 21.01 30.85 13.02
CA ALA A 187 21.80 30.70 11.82
C ALA A 187 22.31 29.25 11.72
N LEU A 188 21.85 28.53 10.69
CA LEU A 188 22.32 27.18 10.38
C LEU A 188 22.71 27.12 8.90
N PRO A 189 24.00 26.91 8.57
CA PRO A 189 24.45 26.79 7.18
C PRO A 189 23.73 25.66 6.44
N GLU A 190 23.50 25.84 5.14
CA GLU A 190 22.72 24.91 4.30
C GLU A 190 23.21 23.46 4.42
N LEU A 191 24.53 23.24 4.34
CA LEU A 191 25.12 21.90 4.47
C LEU A 191 24.79 21.25 5.82
N ARG A 192 24.84 22.02 6.92
CA ARG A 192 24.49 21.51 8.26
C ARG A 192 23.00 21.28 8.41
N ALA A 193 22.17 22.13 7.80
CA ALA A 193 20.73 21.95 7.76
C ALA A 193 20.34 20.65 7.05
N ASN A 194 20.96 20.36 5.90
CA ASN A 194 20.71 19.13 5.14
C ASN A 194 21.14 17.87 5.91
N VAL A 195 22.32 17.89 6.54
CA VAL A 195 22.79 16.77 7.38
C VAL A 195 21.88 16.55 8.58
N LEU A 196 21.41 17.63 9.21
CA LEU A 196 20.45 17.54 10.31
C LEU A 196 19.12 16.96 9.81
N GLU A 197 18.56 17.48 8.71
CA GLU A 197 17.31 16.99 8.13
C GLU A 197 17.34 15.49 7.85
N MET A 198 18.40 15.00 7.23
CA MET A 198 18.57 13.56 6.97
C MET A 198 18.57 12.73 8.26
N ALA A 199 19.32 13.16 9.28
CA ALA A 199 19.38 12.46 10.56
C ALA A 199 18.04 12.48 11.31
N LEU A 200 17.32 13.60 11.26
CA LEU A 200 15.98 13.69 11.84
C LEU A 200 14.97 12.81 11.09
N ALA A 201 15.05 12.76 9.76
CA ALA A 201 14.18 11.92 8.95
C ALA A 201 14.42 10.43 9.25
N GLU A 202 15.67 10.00 9.39
CA GLU A 202 16.03 8.63 9.78
C GLU A 202 15.48 8.29 11.18
N ALA A 203 15.67 9.17 12.16
CA ALA A 203 15.15 8.98 13.51
C ALA A 203 13.61 8.88 13.54
N CYS A 204 12.92 9.74 12.78
CA CYS A 204 11.46 9.69 12.63
C CYS A 204 11.01 8.39 11.95
N ALA A 205 11.65 7.97 10.86
CA ALA A 205 11.32 6.75 10.13
C ALA A 205 11.48 5.51 11.02
N HIS A 206 12.52 5.46 11.85
CA HIS A 206 12.72 4.41 12.84
C HIS A 206 11.52 4.27 13.78
N GLU A 207 11.03 5.38 14.35
CA GLU A 207 9.88 5.37 15.26
C GLU A 207 8.56 5.04 14.56
N LEU A 208 8.37 5.48 13.31
CA LEU A 208 7.14 5.25 12.56
C LEU A 208 7.04 3.82 12.00
N ILE A 209 8.17 3.19 11.69
CA ILE A 209 8.22 1.88 11.00
C ILE A 209 8.60 0.74 11.95
N ARG A 210 9.68 0.91 12.72
CA ARG A 210 10.29 -0.17 13.53
C ARG A 210 9.77 -0.22 14.95
N ASN A 211 9.35 0.92 15.51
CA ASN A 211 8.83 1.00 16.87
C ASN A 211 7.40 1.56 16.95
N PRO A 212 6.46 1.05 16.12
CA PRO A 212 5.15 1.64 15.96
C PRO A 212 4.35 1.57 17.26
N THR A 213 3.80 2.70 17.70
CA THR A 213 2.83 2.75 18.79
C THR A 213 1.50 3.27 18.30
N GLN A 214 0.41 2.60 18.71
CA GLN A 214 -0.96 3.00 18.38
C GLN A 214 -1.43 4.18 19.24
N SER A 215 -0.74 4.49 20.34
CA SER A 215 -1.06 5.66 21.18
C SER A 215 -0.49 6.93 20.55
N VAL A 216 -1.39 7.85 20.19
CA VAL A 216 -1.01 9.17 19.64
C VAL A 216 -0.09 9.93 20.60
N ALA A 217 -0.37 9.87 21.91
CA ALA A 217 0.45 10.55 22.92
C ALA A 217 1.84 9.92 23.04
N ALA A 218 1.93 8.58 23.07
CA ALA A 218 3.21 7.88 23.11
C ALA A 218 4.03 8.16 21.85
N ARG A 219 3.39 8.15 20.67
CA ARG A 219 4.02 8.46 19.38
C ARG A 219 4.64 9.84 19.37
N LYS A 220 3.87 10.86 19.78
CA LYS A 220 4.38 12.25 19.87
C LYS A 220 5.61 12.35 20.79
N ARG A 221 5.57 11.69 21.95
CA ARG A 221 6.71 11.68 22.89
C ARG A 221 7.94 10.98 22.31
N ARG A 222 7.76 9.82 21.67
CA ARG A 222 8.86 9.07 21.06
C ARG A 222 9.49 9.83 19.90
N LEU A 223 8.68 10.37 19.00
CA LEU A 223 9.18 11.22 17.91
C LEU A 223 9.95 12.43 18.44
N ALA A 224 9.40 13.15 19.42
CA ALA A 224 10.11 14.27 20.05
C ALA A 224 11.44 13.83 20.68
N SER A 225 11.46 12.71 21.41
CA SER A 225 12.69 12.17 22.01
C SER A 225 13.73 11.78 20.95
N ALA A 226 13.30 11.13 19.88
CA ALA A 226 14.19 10.64 18.82
C ALA A 226 14.84 11.81 18.06
N VAL A 227 14.06 12.83 17.68
CA VAL A 227 14.62 14.00 16.98
C VAL A 227 15.52 14.82 17.89
N LEU A 228 15.23 14.93 19.19
CA LEU A 228 16.09 15.59 20.16
C LEU A 228 17.41 14.84 20.38
N ALA A 229 17.38 13.50 20.38
CA ALA A 229 18.59 12.71 20.46
C ALA A 229 19.47 12.93 19.21
N ALA A 230 18.88 12.82 18.01
CA ALA A 230 19.59 13.00 16.74
C ALA A 230 20.18 14.42 16.58
N ALA A 231 19.46 15.45 17.05
CA ALA A 231 19.93 16.83 17.00
C ALA A 231 21.09 17.11 17.97
N ARG A 232 21.12 16.45 19.14
CA ARG A 232 22.14 16.69 20.18
C ARG A 232 23.56 16.40 19.71
N GLU A 233 23.72 15.43 18.81
CA GLU A 233 25.01 15.06 18.23
C GLU A 233 25.52 16.07 17.19
N ARG A 234 24.66 16.99 16.72
CA ARG A 234 24.90 17.79 15.50
C ARG A 234 24.80 19.30 15.73
N LEU A 235 24.15 19.72 16.81
CA LEU A 235 23.94 21.12 17.16
C LEU A 235 24.78 21.52 18.36
N ASP A 236 25.26 22.76 18.35
CA ASP A 236 25.82 23.39 19.55
C ASP A 236 24.71 23.73 20.56
N ALA A 237 25.09 24.13 21.78
CA ALA A 237 24.12 24.36 22.84
C ALA A 237 23.05 25.43 22.50
N PRO A 238 23.39 26.60 21.91
CA PRO A 238 22.39 27.58 21.49
C PRO A 238 21.43 27.05 20.41
N ALA A 239 21.95 26.43 19.34
CA ALA A 239 21.11 25.89 18.28
C ALA A 239 20.25 24.73 18.77
N TYR A 240 20.77 23.89 19.67
CA TYR A 240 20.04 22.80 20.30
C TYR A 240 18.87 23.32 21.15
N ALA A 241 19.08 24.38 21.93
CA ALA A 241 18.01 25.00 22.72
C ALA A 241 16.89 25.53 21.81
N ALA A 242 17.24 26.25 20.74
CA ALA A 242 16.29 26.73 19.74
C ALA A 242 15.54 25.58 19.04
N PHE A 243 16.24 24.47 18.76
CA PHE A 243 15.63 23.27 18.20
C PHE A 243 14.66 22.60 19.18
N ALA A 244 15.01 22.52 20.46
CA ALA A 244 14.12 21.98 21.48
C ALA A 244 12.82 22.77 21.59
N ASP A 245 12.89 24.11 21.47
CA ASP A 245 11.70 24.95 21.41
C ASP A 245 10.85 24.65 20.15
N ALA A 246 11.49 24.42 18.99
CA ALA A 246 10.80 24.06 17.76
C ALA A 246 10.09 22.70 17.86
N VAL A 247 10.70 21.73 18.55
CA VAL A 247 10.09 20.41 18.80
C VAL A 247 8.86 20.51 19.71
N ARG A 248 8.85 21.42 20.70
CA ARG A 248 7.68 21.63 21.59
C ARG A 248 6.43 22.12 20.85
N LEU A 249 6.60 22.78 19.71
CA LEU A 249 5.47 23.16 18.83
C LEU A 249 4.81 21.94 18.16
N GLY A 250 5.45 20.77 18.23
CA GLY A 250 4.96 19.50 17.68
C GLY A 250 5.15 19.40 16.17
N HIS A 251 5.01 18.19 15.61
CA HIS A 251 5.32 17.93 14.20
C HIS A 251 4.24 18.34 13.18
N ARG A 252 3.08 18.82 13.64
CA ARG A 252 1.97 19.20 12.74
C ARG A 252 2.28 20.57 12.10
N PRO A 253 1.76 20.86 10.89
CA PRO A 253 1.90 22.18 10.30
C PRO A 253 1.26 23.24 11.19
N LEU A 254 1.95 24.36 11.37
CA LEU A 254 1.39 25.57 11.98
C LEU A 254 0.61 26.38 10.91
N PRO A 255 -0.28 27.31 11.27
CA PRO A 255 -1.10 28.05 10.31
C PRO A 255 -0.33 28.78 9.19
N ALA A 256 0.92 29.16 9.44
CA ALA A 256 1.80 29.82 8.47
C ALA A 256 2.67 28.85 7.65
N GLU A 257 2.61 27.55 7.94
CA GLU A 257 3.40 26.50 7.30
C GLU A 257 2.53 25.72 6.30
N ARG A 258 3.15 25.24 5.21
CA ARG A 258 2.51 24.31 4.28
C ARG A 258 2.79 22.86 4.69
#